data_AF-A0A4U6S256-F1
#
_entry.id   AF-A0A4U6S256-F1
#
_cell.length_a   1.000
_cell.length_b   1.000
_cell.length_c   1.000
_cell.angle_alpha   90.00
_cell.angle_beta   90.00
_cell.angle_gamma   90.00
#
_symmetry.space_group_name_H-M   'P 1'
#
loop_
_entity.id
_entity.type
_entity.pdbx_description
1 polymer ?
#
loop_
_entity_poly.entity_id
_entity_poly.type
_entity_poly.pdbx_seq_one_letter_code
_entity_poly.pdbx_strand_id
1 'polypeptide(L)'
;MFKAILCAFPAGRGLRYRHGAFFFSFSSFSGCRMTNLRLLIGAVMVAAALIVIGALVHDTRSAGLVWSLSAVPIATLLYSVRRKNRLVYGLVEMAAAIAALFFLFLRFDPGELTVESVAGRTVAILAVVYVMVRSLDNIGEGLQPDSSMENYWIRLFPKTK
;
A
#
# COMPACT_ATOMS: atom_id res chain seq x y z
N MET A 1 1.58 -17.45 9.70
CA MET A 1 0.70 -16.38 10.23
C MET A 1 0.60 -15.30 9.16
N PHE A 2 -0.47 -14.98 8.44
CA PHE A 2 -1.91 -15.21 8.52
C PHE A 2 -2.37 -15.74 7.14
N LYS A 3 -2.83 -17.00 7.10
CA LYS A 3 -3.41 -17.63 5.92
C LYS A 3 -4.81 -18.09 6.32
N ALA A 4 -5.71 -17.15 6.57
CA ALA A 4 -7.12 -17.43 6.85
C ALA A 4 -7.92 -16.12 6.97
N ILE A 5 -8.45 -15.61 5.86
CA ILE A 5 -9.78 -14.99 5.87
C ILE A 5 -10.57 -15.69 4.78
N LEU A 6 -11.25 -16.75 5.25
CA LEU A 6 -12.36 -17.41 4.61
C LEU A 6 -13.41 -16.36 4.24
N CYS A 7 -13.58 -16.10 2.95
CA CYS A 7 -14.84 -15.58 2.43
C CYS A 7 -15.60 -16.77 1.83
N ALA A 8 -16.56 -17.26 2.60
CA ALA A 8 -17.79 -17.89 2.17
C ALA A 8 -17.67 -19.11 1.24
N PHE A 9 -17.39 -20.27 1.84
CA PHE A 9 -17.89 -21.55 1.34
C PHE A 9 -19.38 -21.63 1.70
N PRO A 10 -20.34 -21.72 0.74
CA PRO A 10 -21.68 -22.15 1.09
C PRO A 10 -21.63 -23.65 1.34
N ALA A 11 -21.78 -24.01 2.61
CA ALA A 11 -21.96 -25.39 3.04
C ALA A 11 -23.27 -25.95 2.44
N GLY A 12 -23.14 -27.10 1.78
CA GLY A 12 -24.19 -28.10 1.63
C GLY A 12 -25.26 -27.83 0.58
N ARG A 13 -25.12 -28.44 -0.60
CA ARG A 13 -26.18 -29.26 -1.23
C ARG A 13 -25.54 -30.41 -2.01
N GLY A 14 -26.11 -31.60 -1.84
CA GLY A 14 -25.59 -32.86 -2.34
C GLY A 14 -25.31 -32.88 -3.84
N LEU A 15 -24.23 -33.58 -4.18
CA LEU A 15 -23.85 -33.97 -5.54
C LEU A 15 -24.95 -34.87 -6.13
N ARG A 16 -25.92 -34.26 -6.84
CA ARG A 16 -26.65 -34.96 -7.89
C ARG A 16 -25.91 -34.71 -9.20
N TYR A 17 -25.22 -35.72 -9.69
CA TYR A 17 -24.76 -35.77 -11.08
C TYR A 17 -25.99 -35.86 -11.99
N ARG A 18 -26.31 -34.75 -12.67
CA ARG A 18 -27.27 -34.74 -13.77
C ARG A 18 -26.62 -34.03 -14.95
N HIS A 19 -26.39 -34.80 -16.02
CA HIS A 19 -25.97 -34.31 -17.32
C HIS A 19 -26.92 -33.21 -17.81
N GLY A 20 -26.38 -32.05 -18.14
CA GLY A 20 -27.12 -30.98 -18.80
C GLY A 20 -26.62 -29.59 -18.41
N ALA A 21 -25.97 -28.92 -19.36
CA ALA A 21 -25.70 -27.48 -19.42
C ALA A 21 -24.87 -26.87 -18.26
N PHE A 22 -23.57 -26.80 -18.49
CA PHE A 22 -22.64 -25.98 -17.72
C PHE A 22 -22.84 -24.49 -18.09
N PHE A 23 -23.90 -23.86 -17.58
CA PHE A 23 -24.03 -22.41 -17.60
C PHE A 23 -23.13 -21.83 -16.49
N PHE A 24 -21.90 -21.44 -16.84
CA PHE A 24 -21.09 -20.56 -16.01
C PHE A 24 -21.81 -19.22 -15.89
N SER A 25 -22.51 -18.99 -14.77
CA SER A 25 -23.07 -17.68 -14.46
C SER A 25 -21.92 -16.74 -14.07
N PHE A 26 -21.40 -16.02 -15.06
CA PHE A 26 -20.30 -15.07 -14.98
C PHE A 26 -20.80 -13.68 -14.55
N SER A 27 -21.61 -13.59 -13.49
CA SER A 27 -22.35 -12.35 -13.16
C SER A 27 -21.88 -11.60 -11.90
N SER A 28 -20.83 -12.06 -11.20
CA SER A 28 -20.39 -11.43 -9.93
C SER A 28 -19.06 -10.65 -9.99
N PHE A 29 -18.54 -10.35 -11.18
CA PHE A 29 -17.25 -9.64 -11.30
C PHE A 29 -17.38 -8.10 -11.28
N SER A 30 -18.54 -7.55 -11.58
CA SER A 30 -18.76 -6.10 -11.74
C SER A 30 -18.98 -5.36 -10.41
N GLY A 31 -19.58 -6.04 -9.42
CA GLY A 31 -19.92 -5.44 -8.12
C GLY A 31 -18.70 -5.14 -7.24
N CYS A 32 -17.70 -6.03 -7.24
CA CYS A 32 -16.51 -5.91 -6.40
C CYS A 32 -15.57 -4.76 -6.84
N ARG A 33 -15.58 -4.40 -8.14
CA ARG A 33 -14.74 -3.32 -8.67
C ARG A 33 -15.24 -1.93 -8.25
N MET A 34 -16.56 -1.77 -8.14
CA MET A 34 -17.21 -0.48 -7.84
C MET A 34 -17.11 -0.11 -6.35
N THR A 35 -17.21 -1.08 -5.44
CA THR A 35 -17.05 -0.85 -3.99
C THR A 35 -15.62 -0.46 -3.62
N ASN A 36 -14.61 -1.12 -4.22
CA ASN A 36 -13.20 -0.77 -4.01
C ASN A 36 -12.86 0.65 -4.49
N LEU A 37 -13.47 1.12 -5.58
CA LEU A 37 -13.25 2.48 -6.09
C LEU A 37 -13.83 3.54 -5.14
N ARG A 38 -15.05 3.33 -4.64
CA ARG A 38 -15.70 4.25 -3.68
C ARG A 38 -14.92 4.36 -2.37
N LEU A 39 -14.45 3.23 -1.84
CA LEU A 39 -13.61 3.21 -0.64
C LEU A 39 -12.28 3.95 -0.85
N LEU A 40 -11.67 3.79 -2.02
CA LEU A 40 -10.43 4.48 -2.37
C LEU A 40 -10.64 6.00 -2.45
N ILE A 41 -11.69 6.45 -3.14
CA ILE A 41 -12.04 7.88 -3.22
C ILE A 41 -12.30 8.44 -1.81
N GLY A 42 -13.06 7.74 -0.98
CA GLY A 42 -13.29 8.12 0.41
C GLY A 42 -11.98 8.26 1.20
N ALA A 43 -11.07 7.31 1.07
CA ALA A 43 -9.76 7.37 1.75
C ALA A 43 -8.90 8.55 1.26
N VAL A 44 -8.90 8.87 -0.05
CA VAL A 44 -8.20 10.06 -0.58
C VAL A 44 -8.76 11.33 0.04
N MET A 45 -10.09 11.48 0.05
CA MET A 45 -10.76 12.67 0.58
C MET A 45 -10.46 12.86 2.08
N VAL A 46 -10.52 11.78 2.86
CA VAL A 46 -10.21 11.83 4.30
C VAL A 46 -8.74 12.15 4.54
N ALA A 47 -7.81 11.52 3.81
CA ALA A 47 -6.39 11.82 3.93
C ALA A 47 -6.09 13.29 3.61
N ALA A 48 -6.63 13.81 2.50
CA ALA A 48 -6.46 15.20 2.11
C ALA A 48 -7.02 16.18 3.16
N ALA A 49 -8.23 15.91 3.68
CA ALA A 49 -8.83 16.73 4.72
C ALA A 49 -7.98 16.74 6.00
N LEU A 50 -7.49 15.59 6.45
CA LEU A 50 -6.65 15.50 7.64
C LEU A 50 -5.30 16.20 7.46
N ILE A 51 -4.69 16.13 6.27
CA ILE A 51 -3.45 16.87 5.96
C ILE A 51 -3.69 18.38 6.04
N VAL A 52 -4.78 18.87 5.45
CA VAL A 52 -5.13 20.30 5.50
C VAL A 52 -5.37 20.75 6.94
N ILE A 53 -6.14 19.98 7.71
CA ILE A 53 -6.38 20.29 9.13
C ILE A 53 -5.06 20.31 9.90
N GLY A 54 -4.20 19.30 9.71
CA GLY A 54 -2.90 19.23 10.39
C GLY A 54 -1.97 20.40 10.06
N ALA A 55 -2.07 20.96 8.85
CA ALA A 55 -1.32 22.14 8.45
C ALA A 55 -1.85 23.46 9.04
N LEU A 56 -3.14 23.51 9.38
CA LEU A 56 -3.79 24.69 9.96
C LEU A 56 -3.73 24.72 11.49
N VAL A 57 -3.43 23.58 12.12
CA VAL A 57 -3.33 23.46 13.57
C VAL A 57 -1.97 23.99 14.05
N HIS A 58 -1.99 25.09 14.81
CA HIS A 58 -0.78 25.69 15.38
C HIS A 58 -0.30 25.00 16.67
N ASP A 59 -1.15 24.24 17.35
CA ASP A 59 -0.79 23.49 18.55
C ASP A 59 -0.12 22.15 18.20
N THR A 60 1.09 21.94 18.71
CA THR A 60 1.94 20.79 18.35
C THR A 60 1.34 19.45 18.76
N ARG A 61 0.61 19.41 19.89
CA ARG A 61 -0.03 18.19 20.39
C ARG A 61 -1.19 17.75 19.49
N SER A 62 -2.09 18.67 19.18
CA SER A 62 -3.21 18.39 18.29
C SER A 62 -2.76 18.12 16.86
N ALA A 63 -1.73 18.81 16.35
CA ALA A 63 -1.12 18.51 15.06
C ALA A 63 -0.60 17.06 14.99
N GLY A 64 0.11 16.60 16.03
CA GLY A 64 0.62 15.22 16.11
C GLY A 64 -0.48 14.15 16.06
N LEU A 65 -1.62 14.39 16.72
CA LEU A 65 -2.78 13.49 16.66
C LEU A 65 -3.40 13.47 15.27
N VAL A 66 -3.55 14.64 14.63
CA VAL A 66 -4.12 14.73 13.28
C VAL A 66 -3.23 14.01 12.26
N TRP A 67 -1.90 14.19 12.33
CA TRP A 67 -0.95 13.47 11.49
C TRP A 67 -1.03 11.95 11.73
N SER A 68 -1.12 11.52 12.98
CA SER A 68 -1.25 10.10 13.34
C SER A 68 -2.55 9.49 12.79
N LEU A 69 -3.67 10.20 12.87
CA LEU A 69 -4.95 9.77 12.31
C LEU A 69 -4.93 9.75 10.77
N SER A 70 -4.21 10.67 10.13
CA SER A 70 -4.04 10.70 8.68
C SER A 70 -3.29 9.48 8.13
N ALA A 71 -2.48 8.81 8.95
CA ALA A 71 -1.72 7.63 8.55
C ALA A 71 -2.63 6.46 8.16
N VAL A 72 -3.82 6.33 8.77
CA VAL A 72 -4.76 5.23 8.50
C VAL A 72 -5.31 5.25 7.06
N PRO A 73 -5.92 6.36 6.57
CA PRO A 73 -6.37 6.42 5.18
C PRO A 73 -5.19 6.37 4.20
N ILE A 74 -4.06 6.99 4.51
CA ILE A 74 -2.85 6.90 3.67
C ILE A 74 -2.38 5.45 3.53
N ALA A 75 -2.32 4.69 4.63
CA ALA A 75 -1.97 3.27 4.60
C ALA A 75 -2.95 2.44 3.74
N THR A 76 -4.24 2.76 3.82
CA THR A 76 -5.29 2.10 3.01
C THR A 76 -5.12 2.38 1.51
N LEU A 77 -4.76 3.61 1.15
CA LEU A 77 -4.47 4.01 -0.23
C LEU A 77 -3.22 3.29 -0.76
N LEU A 78 -2.14 3.35 0.01
CA LEU A 78 -0.87 2.70 -0.29
C LEU A 78 -1.05 1.18 -0.48
N TYR A 79 -1.81 0.53 0.40
CA TYR A 79 -2.15 -0.88 0.26
C TYR A 79 -2.94 -1.17 -1.03
N SER A 80 -3.85 -0.28 -1.41
CA SER A 80 -4.62 -0.42 -2.65
C SER A 80 -3.75 -0.25 -3.89
N VAL A 81 -2.76 0.66 -3.87
CA VAL A 81 -1.75 0.81 -4.93
C VAL A 81 -0.89 -0.45 -5.02
N ARG A 82 -0.41 -0.97 -3.88
CA ARG A 82 0.38 -2.22 -3.80
C ARG A 82 -0.32 -3.38 -4.51
N ARG A 83 -1.63 -3.55 -4.31
CA ARG A 83 -2.39 -4.64 -4.95
C ARG A 83 -2.48 -4.53 -6.47
N LYS A 84 -2.45 -3.31 -7.03
CA LYS A 84 -2.65 -3.06 -8.46
C LYS A 84 -1.33 -2.94 -9.22
N ASN A 85 -0.34 -2.31 -8.62
CA ASN A 85 0.95 -2.04 -9.25
C ASN A 85 2.06 -2.08 -8.19
N ARG A 86 2.61 -3.28 -7.99
CA ARG A 86 3.68 -3.53 -7.01
C ARG A 86 4.96 -2.76 -7.34
N LEU A 87 5.26 -2.56 -8.63
CA LEU A 87 6.43 -1.82 -9.06
C LEU A 87 6.34 -0.35 -8.64
N VAL A 88 5.25 0.34 -9.00
CA VAL A 88 5.04 1.75 -8.63
C VAL A 88 5.02 1.91 -7.11
N TYR A 89 4.37 0.98 -6.41
CA TYR A 89 4.37 0.96 -4.96
C TYR A 89 5.79 0.88 -4.38
N GLY A 90 6.62 -0.06 -4.86
CA GLY A 90 8.01 -0.20 -4.44
C GLY A 90 8.85 1.04 -4.74
N LEU A 91 8.68 1.67 -5.91
CA LEU A 91 9.38 2.92 -6.24
C LEU A 91 8.99 4.07 -5.31
N VAL A 92 7.71 4.21 -4.98
CA VAL A 92 7.23 5.23 -4.03
C VAL A 92 7.80 4.98 -2.63
N GLU A 93 7.82 3.73 -2.16
CA GLU A 93 8.43 3.39 -0.87
C GLU A 93 9.93 3.70 -0.84
N MET A 94 10.64 3.37 -1.92
CA MET A 94 12.06 3.67 -2.04
C MET A 94 12.33 5.17 -2.00
N ALA A 95 11.59 5.96 -2.77
CA ALA A 95 11.71 7.42 -2.78
C ALA A 95 11.41 8.02 -1.39
N ALA A 96 10.36 7.55 -0.72
CA ALA A 96 10.01 7.98 0.63
C ALA A 96 11.08 7.62 1.65
N ALA A 97 11.67 6.42 1.57
CA ALA A 97 12.74 5.99 2.47
C ALA A 97 14.03 6.80 2.25
N ILE A 98 14.40 7.07 1.00
CA ILE A 98 15.55 7.94 0.67
C ILE A 98 15.33 9.35 1.21
N ALA A 99 14.14 9.93 1.00
CA ALA A 99 13.80 11.25 1.52
C ALA A 99 13.84 11.27 3.05
N ALA A 100 13.28 10.25 3.72
CA ALA A 100 13.33 10.13 5.18
C ALA A 100 14.77 10.02 5.69
N LEU A 101 15.61 9.22 5.05
CA LEU A 101 17.03 9.11 5.38
C LEU A 101 17.73 10.47 5.24
N PHE A 102 17.50 11.17 4.14
CA PHE A 102 18.06 12.50 3.90
C PHE A 102 17.64 13.50 4.98
N PHE A 103 16.35 13.55 5.36
CA PHE A 103 15.88 14.42 6.44
C PHE A 103 16.44 14.05 7.82
N LEU A 104 16.65 12.76 8.10
CA LEU A 104 17.32 12.32 9.33
C LEU A 104 18.75 12.86 9.42
N PHE A 105 19.50 12.85 8.31
CA PHE A 105 20.85 13.41 8.26
C PHE A 105 20.86 14.94 8.28
N LEU A 106 19.92 15.61 7.62
CA LEU A 106 19.84 17.08 7.65
C LEU A 106 19.54 17.64 9.05
N ARG A 107 18.82 16.89 9.88
CA ARG A 107 18.51 17.28 11.26
C ARG A 107 19.55 16.80 12.26
N PHE A 108 20.73 16.38 11.80
CA PHE A 108 21.79 15.94 12.68
C PHE A 108 22.45 17.14 13.37
N ASP A 109 22.06 17.37 14.64
CA ASP A 109 22.81 18.26 15.54
C ASP A 109 23.82 17.43 16.37
N PRO A 110 25.14 17.68 16.25
CA PRO A 110 26.17 17.01 17.06
C PRO A 110 26.16 17.45 18.53
N GLY A 111 25.48 18.54 18.90
CA GLY A 111 25.40 19.02 20.28
C GLY A 111 24.44 18.23 21.18
N GLU A 112 23.51 17.46 20.61
CA GLU A 112 22.46 16.75 21.34
C GLU A 112 22.75 15.25 21.50
N LEU A 113 23.91 14.89 22.05
CA LEU A 113 24.32 13.50 22.29
C LEU A 113 23.77 12.95 23.62
N THR A 114 22.44 12.93 23.78
CA THR A 114 21.79 12.22 24.89
C THR A 114 21.57 10.75 24.50
N VAL A 115 21.55 9.84 25.49
CA VAL A 115 21.28 8.40 25.22
C VAL A 115 19.92 8.21 24.53
N GLU A 116 18.93 9.00 24.91
CA GLU A 116 17.59 8.98 24.33
C GLU A 116 17.58 9.44 22.86
N SER A 117 18.31 10.51 22.52
CA SER A 117 18.38 11.00 21.14
C SER A 117 19.11 10.00 20.23
N VAL A 118 20.18 9.37 20.72
CA VAL A 118 20.93 8.36 19.98
C VAL A 118 20.05 7.14 19.73
N ALA A 119 19.41 6.61 20.77
CA ALA A 119 18.52 5.43 20.64
C ALA A 119 17.36 5.71 19.67
N GLY A 120 16.69 6.86 19.81
CA GLY A 120 15.60 7.26 18.92
C GLY A 120 16.03 7.37 17.46
N ARG A 121 17.21 7.96 17.20
CA ARG A 121 17.79 8.06 15.85
C ARG A 121 18.18 6.70 15.29
N THR A 122 18.79 5.82 16.10
CA THR A 122 19.12 4.45 15.68
C THR A 122 17.86 3.69 15.25
N VAL A 123 16.77 3.76 16.03
CA VAL A 123 15.49 3.14 15.67
C VAL A 123 14.94 3.73 14.38
N ALA A 124 15.00 5.04 14.20
CA ALA A 124 14.54 5.70 12.98
C ALA A 124 15.34 5.25 11.74
N ILE A 125 16.68 5.16 11.86
CA ILE A 125 17.55 4.67 10.78
C ILE A 125 17.21 3.22 10.44
N LEU A 126 17.07 2.35 11.45
CA LEU A 126 16.69 0.95 11.24
C LEU A 126 15.32 0.81 10.57
N ALA A 127 14.34 1.64 10.95
CA ALA A 127 13.03 1.68 10.31
C ALA A 127 13.13 2.08 8.83
N VAL A 128 13.95 3.09 8.51
CA VAL A 128 14.17 3.51 7.12
C VAL A 128 14.86 2.43 6.30
N VAL A 129 15.91 1.79 6.83
CA VAL A 129 16.61 0.68 6.18
C VAL A 129 15.65 -0.48 5.92
N TYR A 130 14.80 -0.84 6.89
CA TYR A 130 13.78 -1.86 6.70
C TYR A 130 12.82 -1.52 5.54
N VAL A 131 12.37 -0.28 5.45
CA VAL A 131 11.49 0.16 4.35
C VAL A 131 12.22 0.08 3.00
N MET A 132 13.52 0.41 2.93
CA MET A 132 14.32 0.26 1.72
C MET A 132 14.45 -1.20 1.27
N VAL A 133 14.70 -2.13 2.20
CA VAL A 133 14.75 -3.57 1.84
C VAL A 133 13.40 -4.03 1.31
N ARG A 134 12.32 -3.66 2.01
CA ARG A 134 10.95 -4.01 1.59
C ARG A 134 10.57 -3.42 0.23
N SER A 135 11.06 -2.23 -0.09
CA SER A 135 10.78 -1.59 -1.37
C SER A 135 11.49 -2.30 -2.52
N LEU A 136 12.72 -2.78 -2.31
CA LEU A 136 13.44 -3.63 -3.27
C LEU A 136 12.70 -4.94 -3.54
N ASP A 137 12.14 -5.60 -2.52
CA ASP A 137 11.33 -6.80 -2.72
C ASP A 137 10.12 -6.52 -3.61
N ASN A 138 9.43 -5.39 -3.39
CA ASN A 138 8.28 -5.00 -4.20
C ASN A 138 8.65 -4.65 -5.64
N ILE A 139 9.84 -4.04 -5.85
CA ILE A 139 10.39 -3.77 -7.17
C ILE A 139 10.73 -5.09 -7.88
N GLY A 140 11.43 -6.00 -7.20
CA GLY A 140 11.81 -7.31 -7.72
C GLY A 140 10.58 -8.13 -8.14
N GLU A 141 9.56 -8.22 -7.29
CA GLU A 141 8.30 -8.88 -7.65
C GLU A 141 7.52 -8.14 -8.74
N GLY A 142 7.69 -6.82 -8.86
CA GLY A 142 7.10 -6.01 -9.92
C GLY A 142 7.75 -6.20 -11.30
N LEU A 143 8.99 -6.70 -11.34
CA LEU A 143 9.78 -6.91 -12.56
C LEU A 143 9.74 -8.37 -13.07
N GLN A 144 9.09 -9.29 -12.35
CA GLN A 144 9.00 -10.68 -12.78
C GLN A 144 8.27 -10.82 -14.13
N PRO A 145 8.69 -11.78 -14.98
CA PRO A 145 7.91 -12.13 -16.14
C PRO A 145 6.52 -12.62 -15.68
N ASP A 146 5.46 -12.20 -16.36
CA ASP A 146 4.03 -12.28 -16.00
C ASP A 146 3.52 -11.20 -15.04
N SER A 147 4.32 -10.19 -14.69
CA SER A 147 3.84 -9.07 -13.88
C SER A 147 2.70 -8.30 -14.57
N SER A 148 1.89 -7.59 -13.79
CA SER A 148 0.83 -6.71 -14.34
C SER A 148 1.38 -5.65 -15.30
N MET A 149 2.66 -5.25 -15.15
CA MET A 149 3.32 -4.34 -16.08
C MET A 149 3.71 -5.00 -17.39
N GLU A 150 4.20 -6.24 -17.37
CA GLU A 150 4.46 -6.96 -18.63
C GLU A 150 3.16 -7.17 -19.42
N ASN A 151 2.08 -7.53 -18.75
CA ASN A 151 0.76 -7.62 -19.38
C ASN A 151 0.30 -6.29 -19.98
N TYR A 152 0.62 -5.16 -19.34
CA TYR A 152 0.33 -3.83 -19.86
C TYR A 152 1.25 -3.49 -21.05
N TRP A 153 2.52 -3.85 -20.98
CA TRP A 153 3.51 -3.66 -22.03
C TRP A 153 3.16 -4.44 -23.30
N ILE A 154 2.82 -5.73 -23.18
CA ILE A 154 2.41 -6.59 -24.30
C ILE A 154 1.13 -6.04 -24.97
N ARG A 155 0.24 -5.39 -24.23
CA ARG A 155 -0.94 -4.73 -24.80
C ARG A 155 -0.61 -3.49 -25.61
N LEU A 156 0.37 -2.69 -25.15
CA LEU A 156 0.81 -1.48 -25.87
C LEU A 156 1.70 -1.83 -27.07
N PHE A 157 2.54 -2.85 -26.93
CA PHE A 157 3.50 -3.30 -27.93
C PHE A 157 3.36 -4.80 -28.16
N PRO A 158 2.30 -5.24 -28.88
CA PRO A 158 2.13 -6.65 -29.20
C PRO A 158 3.30 -7.12 -30.05
N LYS A 159 3.87 -8.29 -29.74
CA LYS A 159 4.90 -8.91 -30.56
C LYS A 159 4.27 -9.23 -31.92
N THR A 160 4.62 -8.47 -32.95
CA THR A 160 4.33 -8.81 -34.34
C THR A 160 5.06 -10.11 -34.65
N LYS A 161 4.28 -11.13 -35.05
CA LYS A 161 4.82 -12.42 -35.50
C LYS A 161 5.48 -12.28 -36.86
#